data_AF-A0A378MG50-F1
#
_entry.id   AF-A0A378MG50-F1
#
_cell.length_a   1.000
_cell.length_b   1.000
_cell.length_c   1.000
_cell.angle_alpha   90.00
_cell.angle_beta   90.00
_cell.angle_gamma   90.00
#
_symmetry.space_group_name_H-M   'P 1'
#
loop_
_entity.id
_entity.type
_entity.pdbx_description
1 polymer ?
#
loop_
_entity_poly.entity_id
_entity_poly.type
_entity_poly.pdbx_seq_one_letter_code
_entity_poly.pdbx_strand_id
1 'polypeptide(L)'
;MQFSYYLIPFGVFIFGIIAFSVGPSLQFRTMQVSKDAPTLASTLNQSAMNVGNALGAFVGGIIVALLPLQWLVLIAPLLTLIGFILLLIQLKQTKAS
;
A
#
# COMPACT_ATOMS: atom_id res chain seq x y z
N MET A 1 -3.41 0.71 30.28
CA MET A 1 -3.22 2.10 29.78
C MET A 1 -4.51 2.54 29.13
N GLN A 2 -5.25 3.48 29.72
CA GLN A 2 -6.45 4.05 29.11
C GLN A 2 -6.00 5.04 28.02
N PHE A 3 -5.97 4.62 26.76
CA PHE A 3 -5.73 5.55 25.66
C PHE A 3 -6.83 6.62 25.69
N SER A 4 -6.43 7.90 25.67
CA SER A 4 -7.39 9.01 25.64
C SER A 4 -8.33 8.85 24.44
N TYR A 5 -9.64 8.87 24.68
CA TYR A 5 -10.69 8.49 23.72
C TYR A 5 -10.62 9.26 22.38
N TYR A 6 -9.96 10.42 22.38
CA TYR A 6 -9.77 11.29 21.22
C TYR A 6 -8.53 10.94 20.38
N LEU A 7 -7.52 10.29 20.95
CA LEU A 7 -6.26 10.00 20.25
C LEU A 7 -6.43 8.90 19.21
N ILE A 8 -7.27 7.91 19.49
CA ILE A 8 -7.55 6.79 18.56
C ILE A 8 -8.21 7.30 17.27
N PRO A 9 -9.37 8.00 17.30
CA PRO A 9 -10.00 8.48 16.08
C PRO A 9 -9.12 9.48 15.32
N PHE A 10 -8.39 10.35 16.03
CA PHE A 10 -7.43 11.26 15.40
C PHE A 10 -6.30 10.50 14.69
N GLY A 11 -5.70 9.51 15.35
CA GLY A 11 -4.67 8.66 14.75
C GLY A 11 -5.17 7.89 13.53
N VAL A 12 -6.38 7.32 13.60
CA VAL A 12 -7.03 6.63 12.48
C VAL A 12 -7.30 7.60 11.32
N PHE A 13 -7.72 8.83 11.61
CA PHE A 13 -7.95 9.85 10.58
C PHE A 13 -6.65 10.20 9.83
N ILE A 14 -5.57 10.47 10.56
CA ILE A 14 -4.26 10.76 9.95
C ILE A 14 -3.74 9.55 9.17
N PHE A 15 -3.85 8.35 9.73
CA PHE A 15 -3.49 7.12 9.03
C PHE A 15 -4.29 6.96 7.72
N GLY A 16 -5.60 7.23 7.75
CA GLY A 16 -6.46 7.18 6.57
C GLY A 16 -6.03 8.17 5.48
N ILE A 17 -5.70 9.41 5.84
CA ILE A 17 -5.16 10.40 4.90
C ILE A 17 -3.89 9.87 4.23
N ILE A 18 -2.95 9.39 5.03
CA ILE A 18 -1.66 8.90 4.53
C ILE A 18 -1.89 7.68 3.60
N ALA A 19 -2.64 6.68 4.07
CA ALA A 19 -2.87 5.43 3.36
C ALA A 19 -3.57 5.62 2.01
N PHE A 20 -4.51 6.56 1.90
CA PHE A 20 -5.29 6.78 0.68
C PHE A 20 -4.74 7.90 -0.23
N SER A 21 -3.74 8.67 0.20
CA SER A 21 -3.17 9.76 -0.62
C SER A 21 -2.45 9.27 -1.88
N VAL A 22 -1.79 8.11 -1.81
CA VAL A 22 -0.89 7.63 -2.87
C VAL A 22 -1.65 6.99 -4.03
N GLY A 23 -2.72 6.22 -3.74
CA GLY A 23 -3.44 5.42 -4.73
C GLY A 23 -3.98 6.23 -5.92
N PRO A 24 -4.82 7.26 -5.69
CA PRO A 24 -5.37 8.09 -6.76
C PRO A 24 -4.28 8.85 -7.54
N SER A 25 -3.25 9.34 -6.83
CA SER A 25 -2.14 10.08 -7.43
C SER A 25 -1.36 9.22 -8.43
N LEU A 26 -1.08 7.96 -8.08
CA LEU A 26 -0.42 7.00 -8.97
C LEU A 26 -1.31 6.65 -10.15
N GLN A 27 -2.59 6.38 -9.91
CA GLN A 27 -3.54 6.01 -10.97
C GLN A 27 -3.63 7.10 -12.04
N PHE A 28 -3.80 8.35 -11.62
CA PHE A 28 -3.87 9.49 -12.52
C PHE A 28 -2.58 9.65 -13.33
N ARG A 29 -1.42 9.52 -12.67
CA ARG A 29 -0.11 9.60 -13.35
C ARG A 29 0.06 8.51 -14.41
N THR A 30 -0.27 7.26 -14.10
CA THR A 30 -0.15 6.15 -15.05
C THR A 30 -1.05 6.35 -16.27
N MET A 31 -2.27 6.86 -16.06
CA MET A 31 -3.17 7.21 -17.18
C MET A 31 -2.61 8.31 -18.07
N GLN A 32 -1.93 9.33 -17.51
CA GLN A 32 -1.31 10.39 -18.30
C GLN A 32 -0.09 9.91 -19.11
N VAL A 33 0.65 8.92 -18.61
CA VAL A 33 1.82 8.34 -19.29
C VAL A 33 1.40 7.37 -20.40
N SER A 34 0.30 6.62 -20.21
CA SER A 34 -0.24 5.67 -21.18
C SER A 34 -1.30 6.30 -22.10
N LYS A 35 -0.92 7.34 -22.86
CA LYS A 35 -1.86 8.12 -23.70
C LYS A 35 -2.62 7.28 -24.73
N ASP A 36 -1.99 6.23 -25.26
CA ASP A 36 -2.58 5.36 -26.28
C ASP A 36 -3.50 4.28 -25.69
N ALA A 37 -3.44 4.03 -24.38
CA ALA A 37 -4.23 2.99 -23.70
C ALA A 37 -4.57 3.33 -22.22
N PRO A 38 -5.22 4.47 -21.93
CA PRO A 38 -5.45 4.93 -20.56
C PRO A 38 -6.40 4.02 -19.78
N THR A 39 -7.39 3.42 -20.44
CA THR A 39 -8.31 2.47 -19.81
C THR A 39 -7.59 1.21 -19.36
N LEU A 40 -6.68 0.68 -20.20
CA LEU A 40 -5.87 -0.49 -19.86
C LEU A 40 -4.92 -0.20 -18.69
N ALA A 41 -4.32 0.99 -18.68
CA ALA A 41 -3.49 1.44 -17.56
C ALA A 41 -4.29 1.53 -16.24
N SER A 42 -5.52 2.04 -16.30
CA SER A 42 -6.39 2.13 -15.12
C SER A 42 -6.79 0.76 -14.58
N THR A 43 -7.20 -0.16 -15.45
CA THR A 43 -7.60 -1.53 -15.04
C THR A 43 -6.42 -2.33 -14.48
N LEU A 44 -5.21 -2.16 -15.05
CA LEU A 44 -3.99 -2.75 -14.50
C LEU A 44 -3.66 -2.19 -13.11
N ASN A 45 -3.77 -0.87 -12.91
CA ASN A 45 -3.53 -0.25 -11.60
C ASN A 45 -4.51 -0.78 -10.54
N GLN A 46 -5.79 -0.87 -10.88
CA GLN A 46 -6.81 -1.46 -9.99
C GLN A 46 -6.54 -2.94 -9.69
N SER A 47 -6.11 -3.71 -10.69
CA SER A 47 -5.77 -5.14 -10.52
C SER A 47 -4.56 -5.32 -9.60
N ALA A 48 -3.53 -4.48 -9.77
CA ALA A 48 -2.35 -4.49 -8.90
C ALA A 48 -2.70 -4.18 -7.43
N MET A 49 -3.57 -3.19 -7.20
CA MET A 49 -4.06 -2.89 -5.84
C MET A 49 -4.82 -4.08 -5.23
N ASN A 50 -5.68 -4.74 -6.01
CA ASN A 50 -6.42 -5.91 -5.52
C ASN A 50 -5.50 -7.07 -5.16
N VAL A 51 -4.46 -7.34 -5.97
CA VAL A 51 -3.43 -8.34 -5.64
C VAL A 51 -2.71 -7.97 -4.35
N GLY A 52 -2.33 -6.70 -4.17
CA GLY A 52 -1.73 -6.21 -2.93
C GLY A 52 -2.63 -6.44 -1.71
N ASN A 53 -3.92 -6.13 -1.80
CA ASN A 53 -4.88 -6.37 -0.73
C ASN A 53 -5.05 -7.86 -0.40
N ALA A 54 -5.12 -8.72 -1.42
CA ALA A 54 -5.23 -10.17 -1.23
C ALA A 54 -3.98 -10.75 -0.54
N LEU A 55 -2.79 -10.34 -0.98
CA LEU A 55 -1.52 -10.75 -0.37
C LEU A 55 -1.40 -10.24 1.07
N GLY A 56 -1.77 -8.99 1.33
CA GLY A 56 -1.78 -8.42 2.68
C GLY A 56 -2.72 -9.17 3.61
N ALA A 57 -3.94 -9.49 3.15
CA ALA A 57 -4.90 -10.28 3.92
C ALA A 57 -4.41 -11.72 4.18
N PHE A 58 -3.79 -12.36 3.18
CA PHE A 58 -3.22 -13.71 3.34
C PHE A 58 -2.09 -13.73 4.38
N VAL A 59 -1.12 -12.82 4.26
CA VAL A 59 -0.02 -12.68 5.23
C VAL A 59 -0.56 -12.33 6.61
N GLY A 60 -1.50 -11.37 6.69
CA GLY A 60 -2.18 -11.02 7.93
C GLY A 60 -2.88 -12.20 8.60
N GLY A 61 -3.55 -13.05 7.80
CA GLY A 61 -4.20 -14.27 8.26
C GLY A 61 -3.21 -15.28 8.86
N ILE A 62 -2.07 -15.49 8.21
CA ILE A 62 -1.00 -16.36 8.75
C ILE A 62 -0.49 -15.83 10.10
N ILE A 63 -0.30 -14.51 10.22
CA ILE A 63 0.20 -13.89 11.45
C ILE A 63 -0.80 -14.10 12.59
N VAL A 64 -2.09 -13.81 12.36
CA VAL A 64 -3.12 -13.98 13.39
C VAL A 64 -3.30 -15.46 13.76
N ALA A 65 -3.06 -16.38 12.83
CA ALA A 65 -3.14 -17.82 13.11
C ALA A 65 -1.97 -18.35 13.97
N LEU A 66 -0.78 -17.76 13.86
CA LEU A 66 0.45 -18.30 14.48
C LEU A 66 1.04 -17.41 15.58
N LEU A 67 0.68 -16.12 15.65
CA LEU A 67 1.30 -15.11 16.50
C LEU A 67 0.27 -14.22 17.20
N PRO A 68 0.63 -13.61 18.35
CA PRO A 68 -0.20 -12.60 19.00
C PRO A 68 -0.48 -11.38 18.11
N LEU A 69 -1.68 -10.78 18.26
CA LEU A 69 -2.17 -9.66 17.43
C LEU A 69 -1.20 -8.46 17.33
N GLN A 70 -0.38 -8.22 18.35
CA GLN A 70 0.61 -7.15 18.36
C GLN A 70 1.66 -7.26 17.23
N TRP A 71 1.94 -8.48 16.75
CA TRP A 71 2.89 -8.73 15.66
C TRP A 71 2.36 -8.26 14.30
N LEU A 72 1.04 -8.14 14.16
CA LEU A 72 0.41 -7.62 12.94
C LEU A 72 0.90 -6.19 12.62
N VAL A 73 1.08 -5.38 13.66
CA VAL A 73 1.55 -3.98 13.55
C VAL A 73 3.01 -3.91 13.10
N LEU A 74 3.83 -4.92 13.42
CA LEU A 74 5.25 -4.95 13.07
C LEU A 74 5.50 -5.49 11.66
N ILE A 75 4.62 -6.36 11.16
CA ILE A 75 4.82 -7.01 9.86
C ILE A 75 4.26 -6.17 8.71
N ALA A 76 3.22 -5.36 8.93
CA ALA A 76 2.71 -4.45 7.92
C ALA A 76 3.78 -3.47 7.37
N PRO A 77 4.61 -2.80 8.20
CA PRO A 77 5.72 -1.98 7.73
C PRO A 77 6.78 -2.74 6.94
N LEU A 78 7.03 -4.01 7.28
CA LEU A 78 7.98 -4.86 6.53
C LEU A 78 7.49 -5.13 5.11
N LEU A 79 6.20 -5.43 4.93
CA LEU A 79 5.59 -5.56 3.60
C LEU A 79 5.68 -4.24 2.81
N THR A 80 5.44 -3.10 3.47
CA THR A 80 5.60 -1.78 2.84
C THR A 80 7.04 -1.51 2.43
N LEU A 81 8.02 -1.89 3.25
CA LEU A 81 9.44 -1.75 2.92
C LEU A 81 9.84 -2.58 1.70
N ILE A 82 9.32 -3.79 1.55
CA ILE A 82 9.55 -4.61 0.36
C ILE A 82 9.02 -3.89 -0.89
N GLY A 83 7.78 -3.37 -0.84
CA GLY A 83 7.21 -2.60 -1.95
C GLY A 83 8.02 -1.33 -2.26
N PHE A 84 8.51 -0.65 -1.22
CA PHE A 84 9.36 0.53 -1.38
C PHE A 84 10.73 0.20 -2.01
N ILE A 85 11.36 -0.90 -1.62
CA ILE A 85 12.61 -1.37 -2.24
C ILE A 85 12.40 -1.68 -3.72
N LEU A 86 11.32 -2.38 -4.06
CA LEU A 86 10.96 -2.66 -5.46
C LEU A 86 10.77 -1.36 -6.26
N LEU A 87 10.10 -0.37 -5.68
CA LEU A 87 9.96 0.96 -6.29
C LEU A 87 11.33 1.62 -6.53
N LEU A 88 12.23 1.58 -5.54
CA LEU A 88 13.58 2.15 -5.69
C LEU A 88 14.40 1.46 -6.78
N ILE A 89 14.31 0.12 -6.87
CA ILE A 89 14.96 -0.66 -7.94
C ILE A 89 14.42 -0.22 -9.30
N GLN A 90 13.11 -0.09 -9.44
CA GLN A 90 12.46 0.35 -10.67
C GLN A 90 12.93 1.75 -11.08
N LEU A 91 12.96 2.71 -10.14
CA LEU A 91 13.41 4.07 -10.40
C LEU A 91 14.88 4.12 -10.86
N LYS A 92 15.73 3.22 -10.36
CA LYS A 92 17.11 3.06 -10.83
C LYS A 92 17.17 2.56 -12.27
N GLN A 93 16.33 1.58 -12.62
CA GLN A 93 16.29 1.02 -13.98
C GLN A 93 15.78 2.03 -15.01
N THR A 94 14.76 2.83 -14.67
CA THR A 94 14.23 3.86 -15.57
C THR A 94 15.23 5.00 -15.84
N LYS A 95 16.16 5.26 -14.91
CA LYS A 95 17.24 6.26 -15.12
C LYS A 95 18.42 5.74 -15.93
N ALA A 96 18.53 4.42 -16.11
CA ALA A 96 19.65 3.77 -16.79
C ALA A 96 19.35 3.38 -18.25
N SER A 97 18.11 3.59 -18.72
CA SER A 97 17.67 3.49 -20.12
C SER A 97 17.46 4.88 -20.69
#